data_AF-A0A7J7I6C8-F1
#
_entry.id   AF-A0A7J7I6C8-F1
#
_cell.length_a   1.000
_cell.length_b   1.000
_cell.length_c   1.000
_cell.angle_alpha   90.00
_cell.angle_beta   90.00
_cell.angle_gamma   90.00
#
_symmetry.space_group_name_H-M   'P 1'
#
loop_
_entity.id
_entity.type
_entity.pdbx_description
1 polymer ?
#
loop_
_entity_poly.entity_id
_entity_poly.type
_entity_poly.pdbx_seq_one_letter_code
_entity_poly.pdbx_strand_id
1 'polypeptide(L)'
;MCSHGTGLFLGCYRLFSAMCTRSTTGPPEFYAKPEGSRSSVAFFSRVNIPNVSDRLGAHFFARAVCKMCKSSGCMQFPFDSHSTLARAHPRFHRLLVKTTQDKVEKGLIKVLEHVSKQGLVVDLQDLFQRLTFDTTCILVTGYDPGCLSIDLPHVPFTKAMDDVTEAIFIRHVVPESVWKFQRWVSIGHEKKLRNARKTLDHIIEKYISMKRDELSRVVKSNDEEEEGNDLLTLYLNEEEIKNDYKFLRDTVLNFMIAGRDTSSSALTWFLWLVSTHSDIEEKIREELKSNIPAKEANKWRLFRIEEVGKLVYLHSALCKALRLYPPVPFQHKKPLKPYTLPSGHCVDPKMKILFSLYAMGRMKFIWGEDCVEFKPERWLSKRGMIKHEPSYKFLVFNAGPRTCLGKEVAFTQMKAVLAAIIHNYNIRVVEGYPVVPNASIILYMKHGLKSMLAPAHMEESLKGGFPSQEVSGKMAGGSQPNNSSLLTWFSLSFVYKLR
;
A
#
# COMPACT_ATOMS: atom_id res chain seq x y z
N MET A 1 41.74 37.27 -28.25
CA MET A 1 40.74 37.71 -27.25
C MET A 1 39.71 36.58 -27.11
N CYS A 2 40.14 35.48 -26.46
CA CYS A 2 39.67 34.97 -25.16
C CYS A 2 38.21 34.48 -25.20
N SER A 3 37.91 33.23 -25.58
CA SER A 3 38.10 31.97 -24.82
C SER A 3 37.44 31.98 -23.45
N HIS A 4 36.30 31.30 -23.29
CA HIS A 4 35.86 30.54 -22.10
C HIS A 4 34.49 29.91 -22.41
N GLY A 5 34.42 28.59 -22.58
CA GLY A 5 33.13 27.94 -22.87
C GLY A 5 33.13 26.45 -23.18
N THR A 6 34.21 25.71 -22.92
CA THR A 6 34.25 24.25 -23.15
C THR A 6 35.17 23.59 -22.12
N GLY A 7 34.76 23.57 -20.85
CA GLY A 7 35.59 23.06 -19.76
C GLY A 7 34.88 22.50 -18.53
N LEU A 8 33.55 22.27 -18.56
CA LEU A 8 32.81 21.78 -17.38
C LEU A 8 32.14 20.41 -17.52
N PHE A 9 32.21 19.75 -18.68
CA PHE A 9 31.60 18.42 -18.86
C PHE A 9 32.59 17.25 -18.98
N LEU A 10 33.90 17.52 -19.15
CA LEU A 10 34.94 16.46 -19.12
C LEU A 10 35.65 16.31 -17.76
N GLY A 11 35.54 17.27 -16.84
CA GLY A 11 36.16 17.22 -15.51
C GLY A 11 35.48 16.23 -14.53
N CYS A 12 34.19 15.96 -14.70
CA CYS A 12 33.46 15.03 -13.82
C CYS A 12 33.75 13.55 -14.11
N TYR A 13 34.28 13.20 -15.28
CA TYR A 13 34.61 11.81 -15.60
C TYR A 13 35.95 11.35 -15.03
N ARG A 14 36.93 12.25 -14.80
CA ARG A 14 38.22 11.89 -14.19
C ARG A 14 38.21 11.85 -12.66
N LEU A 15 37.26 12.51 -12.00
CA LEU A 15 37.00 12.34 -10.55
C LEU A 15 36.22 11.06 -10.22
N PHE A 16 35.57 10.44 -11.21
CA PHE A 16 34.82 9.19 -11.08
C PHE A 16 35.73 7.95 -10.96
N SER A 17 36.98 8.03 -11.44
CA SER A 17 37.94 6.92 -11.34
C SER A 17 38.84 6.99 -10.09
N ALA A 18 38.92 8.15 -9.42
CA ALA A 18 39.80 8.34 -8.26
C ALA A 18 39.10 8.14 -6.89
N MET A 19 37.76 8.12 -6.84
CA MET A 19 37.00 7.86 -5.60
C MET A 19 36.78 6.38 -5.30
N CYS A 20 37.18 5.47 -6.21
CA CYS A 20 37.14 4.02 -5.97
C CYS A 20 38.34 3.50 -5.17
N THR A 21 39.30 4.35 -4.77
CA THR A 21 40.44 3.95 -3.94
C THR A 21 40.84 5.07 -2.98
N ARG A 22 40.23 5.13 -1.80
CA ARG A 22 40.86 5.57 -0.55
C ARG A 22 39.91 5.39 0.64
N SER A 23 40.28 4.49 1.54
CA SER A 23 39.89 4.53 2.94
C SER A 23 40.46 5.79 3.59
N THR A 24 39.69 6.51 4.40
CA THR A 24 40.17 7.11 5.66
C THR A 24 39.02 7.74 6.47
N THR A 25 39.11 7.47 7.76
CA THR A 25 38.43 7.98 8.94
C THR A 25 38.48 9.51 9.12
N GLY A 26 37.40 10.12 9.63
CA GLY A 26 37.36 11.48 10.18
C GLY A 26 35.93 12.05 10.33
N PRO A 27 35.62 12.87 11.37
CA PRO A 27 34.27 13.36 11.64
C PRO A 27 33.92 14.58 10.74
N PRO A 28 32.64 14.83 10.39
CA PRO A 28 32.28 15.96 9.55
C PRO A 28 32.04 17.23 10.38
N GLU A 29 32.84 18.26 10.12
CA GLU A 29 32.59 19.65 10.53
C GLU A 29 31.50 20.31 9.66
N PHE A 30 30.69 21.16 10.28
CA PHE A 30 29.64 21.96 9.65
C PHE A 30 30.19 23.33 9.23
N TYR A 31 30.14 23.66 7.94
CA TYR A 31 30.24 25.04 7.49
C TYR A 31 29.13 25.37 6.48
N ALA A 32 28.31 26.35 6.86
CA ALA A 32 27.38 27.05 6.00
C ALA A 32 28.10 28.18 5.27
N LYS A 33 27.82 28.37 3.98
CA LYS A 33 28.01 29.66 3.30
C LYS A 33 26.77 29.99 2.46
N PRO A 34 26.34 31.26 2.42
CA PRO A 34 25.12 31.67 1.76
C PRO A 34 25.34 32.13 0.31
N GLU A 35 24.20 32.26 -0.37
CA GLU A 35 23.93 33.00 -1.63
C GLU A 35 24.04 32.30 -2.99
N GLY A 36 22.91 32.32 -3.70
CA GLY A 36 22.90 32.97 -5.02
C GLY A 36 22.96 32.09 -6.26
N SER A 37 22.06 31.13 -6.46
CA SER A 37 21.62 30.80 -7.83
C SER A 37 20.26 30.10 -7.90
N ARG A 38 19.41 30.59 -8.80
CA ARG A 38 18.11 30.03 -9.17
C ARG A 38 18.27 28.62 -9.72
N SER A 39 18.04 27.61 -8.89
CA SER A 39 17.67 26.26 -9.33
C SER A 39 16.78 25.65 -8.26
N SER A 40 15.67 25.00 -8.63
CA SER A 40 14.88 24.19 -7.69
C SER A 40 15.76 23.04 -7.18
N VAL A 41 16.47 23.23 -6.07
CA VAL A 41 17.34 22.21 -5.49
C VAL A 41 16.49 21.18 -4.77
N ALA A 42 16.42 19.98 -5.34
CA ALA A 42 15.98 18.80 -4.61
C ALA A 42 17.07 18.45 -3.59
N PHE A 43 16.87 18.81 -2.32
CA PHE A 43 17.74 18.39 -1.23
C PHE A 43 17.35 16.97 -0.80
N PHE A 44 18.03 15.97 -1.36
CA PHE A 44 18.23 14.70 -0.67
C PHE A 44 19.49 14.86 0.19
N SER A 45 19.32 15.27 1.45
CA SER A 45 20.39 15.11 2.43
C SER A 45 20.71 13.62 2.55
N ARG A 46 22.01 13.29 2.62
CA ARG A 46 22.55 11.92 2.60
C ARG A 46 21.77 10.97 3.52
N VAL A 47 20.85 10.19 2.95
CA VAL A 47 20.22 9.07 3.63
C VAL A 47 21.20 7.90 3.54
N ASN A 48 21.80 7.53 4.66
CA ASN A 48 22.68 6.38 4.74
C ASN A 48 21.81 5.11 4.76
N ILE A 49 21.31 4.70 3.59
CA ILE A 49 20.58 3.44 3.42
C ILE A 49 21.63 2.32 3.35
N PRO A 50 21.67 1.36 4.26
CA PRO A 50 22.80 0.42 4.36
C PRO A 50 23.04 -0.40 3.08
N ASN A 51 21.99 -0.71 2.31
CA ASN A 51 22.09 -1.52 1.10
C ASN A 51 22.24 -0.69 -0.19
N VAL A 52 23.19 -1.05 -1.06
CA VAL A 52 23.50 -0.34 -2.32
C VAL A 52 22.35 -0.45 -3.33
N SER A 53 21.67 -1.61 -3.38
CA SER A 53 20.44 -1.83 -4.16
C SER A 53 19.32 -0.87 -3.76
N ASP A 54 19.12 -0.70 -2.44
CA ASP A 54 18.10 0.19 -1.90
C ASP A 54 18.44 1.67 -2.11
N ARG A 55 19.73 2.05 -2.13
CA ARG A 55 20.18 3.42 -2.49
C ARG A 55 19.84 3.78 -3.93
N LEU A 56 20.12 2.88 -4.88
CA LEU A 56 19.85 3.11 -6.31
C LEU A 56 18.34 3.18 -6.57
N GLY A 57 17.56 2.25 -6.01
CA GLY A 57 16.10 2.27 -6.07
C GLY A 57 15.51 3.53 -5.44
N ALA A 58 15.95 3.89 -4.24
CA ALA A 58 15.48 5.09 -3.55
C ALA A 58 15.88 6.38 -4.27
N HIS A 59 17.04 6.46 -4.91
CA HIS A 59 17.50 7.65 -5.63
C HIS A 59 16.79 7.83 -6.99
N PHE A 60 16.52 6.73 -7.72
CA PHE A 60 15.68 6.78 -8.92
C PHE A 60 14.23 7.11 -8.57
N PHE A 61 13.68 6.49 -7.52
CA PHE A 61 12.34 6.78 -7.03
C PHE A 61 12.24 8.22 -6.53
N ALA A 62 13.22 8.72 -5.78
CA ALA A 62 13.34 10.11 -5.35
C ALA A 62 13.31 11.12 -6.50
N ARG A 63 14.12 10.88 -7.55
CA ARG A 63 14.15 11.73 -8.76
C ARG A 63 12.87 11.66 -9.56
N ALA A 64 12.26 10.47 -9.64
CA ALA A 64 10.90 10.31 -10.18
C ALA A 64 9.94 11.18 -9.36
N VAL A 65 9.85 10.99 -8.04
CA VAL A 65 8.94 11.69 -7.10
C VAL A 65 9.11 13.21 -7.09
N CYS A 66 10.32 13.73 -7.23
CA CYS A 66 10.53 15.17 -7.41
C CYS A 66 9.92 15.70 -8.72
N LYS A 67 9.96 14.92 -9.82
CA LYS A 67 9.22 15.24 -11.05
C LYS A 67 7.70 15.03 -10.87
N MET A 68 7.29 14.02 -10.09
CA MET A 68 5.87 13.75 -9.74
C MET A 68 5.18 14.98 -9.14
N CYS A 69 5.92 15.78 -8.37
CA CYS A 69 5.35 16.91 -7.66
C CYS A 69 4.98 18.10 -8.55
N LYS A 70 5.36 18.20 -9.83
CA LYS A 70 4.99 19.39 -10.63
C LYS A 70 3.61 19.32 -11.28
N SER A 71 3.01 18.13 -11.49
CA SER A 71 1.90 17.95 -12.43
C SER A 71 0.53 17.53 -11.85
N SER A 72 0.39 17.33 -10.54
CA SER A 72 -0.78 16.61 -10.00
C SER A 72 -2.01 17.50 -9.70
N GLY A 73 -3.15 17.15 -10.29
CA GLY A 73 -4.45 17.10 -9.61
C GLY A 73 -4.67 15.66 -9.13
N CYS A 74 -4.74 15.44 -7.82
CA CYS A 74 -4.74 14.12 -7.20
C CYS A 74 -5.76 14.11 -6.04
N MET A 75 -6.47 13.00 -5.85
CA MET A 75 -7.47 12.71 -4.79
C MET A 75 -7.79 13.90 -3.88
N GLN A 76 -8.68 14.77 -4.35
CA GLN A 76 -9.25 15.82 -3.54
C GLN A 76 -10.52 15.27 -2.93
N PHE A 77 -10.43 14.74 -1.71
CA PHE A 77 -11.62 14.62 -0.87
C PHE A 77 -12.13 16.03 -0.61
N PRO A 78 -13.40 16.37 -0.93
CA PRO A 78 -14.07 17.47 -0.28
C PRO A 78 -14.00 17.19 1.22
N PHE A 79 -13.40 18.11 1.98
CA PHE A 79 -13.33 17.96 3.44
C PHE A 79 -14.63 18.52 4.00
N ASP A 80 -15.72 17.76 3.85
CA ASP A 80 -17.04 18.16 4.32
C ASP A 80 -17.56 17.23 5.42
N SER A 81 -18.62 17.71 6.09
CA SER A 81 -19.42 17.08 7.16
C SER A 81 -19.69 15.59 6.93
N HIS A 82 -19.88 15.18 5.67
CA HIS A 82 -20.20 13.81 5.24
C HIS A 82 -19.11 12.77 5.52
N SER A 83 -17.86 13.19 5.78
CA SER A 83 -16.78 12.29 6.24
C SER A 83 -16.94 11.85 7.71
N THR A 84 -17.80 12.54 8.47
CA THR A 84 -18.16 12.18 9.85
C THR A 84 -19.24 11.10 9.88
N LEU A 85 -20.12 11.10 8.88
CA LEU A 85 -21.17 10.09 8.71
C LEU A 85 -20.60 8.66 8.69
N ALA A 86 -19.55 8.43 7.90
CA ALA A 86 -18.92 7.11 7.78
C ALA A 86 -18.18 6.65 9.05
N ARG A 87 -17.63 7.57 9.85
CA ARG A 87 -16.82 7.22 11.04
C ARG A 87 -17.64 6.88 12.27
N ALA A 88 -18.84 7.43 12.41
CA ALA A 88 -19.60 7.39 13.65
C ALA A 88 -20.90 6.56 13.56
N HIS A 89 -21.28 6.07 12.37
CA HIS A 89 -22.54 5.37 12.21
C HIS A 89 -22.46 3.92 12.74
N PRO A 90 -23.19 3.56 13.81
CA PRO A 90 -23.10 2.22 14.42
C PRO A 90 -23.43 1.09 13.43
N ARG A 91 -24.37 1.32 12.49
CA ARG A 91 -24.72 0.33 11.47
C ARG A 91 -23.57 0.04 10.50
N PHE A 92 -22.75 1.04 10.16
CA PHE A 92 -21.57 0.82 9.31
C PHE A 92 -20.53 -0.04 10.05
N HIS A 93 -20.35 0.19 11.36
CA HIS A 93 -19.46 -0.62 12.17
C HIS A 93 -19.94 -2.08 12.29
N ARG A 94 -21.25 -2.32 12.42
CA ARG A 94 -21.81 -3.68 12.38
C ARG A 94 -21.53 -4.38 11.05
N LEU A 95 -21.74 -3.68 9.93
CA LEU A 95 -21.42 -4.21 8.60
C LEU A 95 -19.93 -4.54 8.49
N LEU A 96 -19.05 -3.63 8.93
CA LEU A 96 -17.60 -3.85 8.97
C LEU A 96 -17.23 -5.16 9.68
N VAL A 97 -17.76 -5.37 10.88
CA VAL A 97 -17.48 -6.57 11.67
C VAL A 97 -17.97 -7.83 10.95
N LYS A 98 -19.25 -7.83 10.53
CA LYS A 98 -19.87 -8.96 9.81
C LYS A 98 -19.11 -9.30 8.53
N THR A 99 -18.90 -8.32 7.66
CA THR A 99 -18.16 -8.47 6.40
C THR A 99 -16.73 -8.99 6.61
N THR A 100 -16.03 -8.47 7.61
CA THR A 100 -14.66 -8.91 7.90
C THR A 100 -14.63 -10.38 8.34
N GLN A 101 -15.51 -10.76 9.27
CA GLN A 101 -15.61 -12.15 9.74
C GLN A 101 -16.02 -13.09 8.62
N ASP A 102 -17.09 -12.76 7.88
CA ASP A 102 -17.59 -13.57 6.77
C ASP A 102 -16.53 -13.77 5.68
N LYS A 103 -15.79 -12.72 5.31
CA LYS A 103 -14.77 -12.81 4.26
C LYS A 103 -13.52 -13.54 4.69
N VAL A 104 -13.15 -13.47 5.97
CA VAL A 104 -12.08 -14.30 6.51
C VAL A 104 -12.52 -15.77 6.51
N GLU A 105 -13.68 -16.08 7.08
CA GLU A 105 -14.18 -17.46 7.23
C GLU A 105 -14.50 -18.12 5.89
N LYS A 106 -15.39 -17.51 5.11
CA LYS A 106 -15.99 -18.12 3.94
C LYS A 106 -15.17 -17.90 2.67
N GLY A 107 -14.28 -16.90 2.67
CA GLY A 107 -13.41 -16.56 1.55
C GLY A 107 -11.97 -17.02 1.79
N LEU A 108 -11.24 -16.26 2.61
CA LEU A 108 -9.80 -16.43 2.79
C LEU A 108 -9.45 -17.84 3.27
N ILE A 109 -10.07 -18.30 4.36
CA ILE A 109 -9.75 -19.60 4.95
C ILE A 109 -10.04 -20.73 3.97
N LYS A 110 -11.16 -20.69 3.24
CA LYS A 110 -11.46 -21.74 2.25
C LYS A 110 -10.36 -21.86 1.19
N VAL A 111 -9.86 -20.71 0.71
CA VAL A 111 -8.73 -20.69 -0.24
C VAL A 111 -7.46 -21.23 0.43
N LEU A 112 -7.15 -20.78 1.65
CA LEU A 112 -5.96 -21.22 2.39
C LEU A 112 -5.99 -22.73 2.71
N GLU A 113 -7.12 -23.29 3.10
CA GLU A 113 -7.28 -24.72 3.32
C GLU A 113 -7.09 -25.52 2.03
N HIS A 114 -7.65 -25.04 0.92
CA HIS A 114 -7.53 -25.69 -0.38
C HIS A 114 -6.07 -25.75 -0.84
N VAL A 115 -5.34 -24.63 -0.79
CA VAL A 115 -3.93 -24.58 -1.19
C VAL A 115 -3.05 -25.36 -0.22
N SER A 116 -3.37 -25.34 1.09
CA SER A 116 -2.62 -26.07 2.11
C SER A 116 -2.75 -27.58 1.95
N LYS A 117 -3.98 -28.10 1.73
CA LYS A 117 -4.23 -29.54 1.49
C LYS A 117 -3.51 -30.08 0.27
N GLN A 118 -3.29 -29.24 -0.74
CA GLN A 118 -2.60 -29.62 -1.98
C GLN A 118 -1.10 -29.29 -1.97
N GLY A 119 -0.59 -28.64 -0.92
CA GLY A 119 0.80 -28.21 -0.86
C GLY A 119 1.17 -27.20 -1.95
N LEU A 120 0.23 -26.36 -2.38
CA LEU A 120 0.45 -25.39 -3.46
C LEU A 120 1.16 -24.13 -2.95
N VAL A 121 2.04 -23.58 -3.79
CA VAL A 121 2.59 -22.24 -3.60
C VAL A 121 1.54 -21.21 -4.00
N VAL A 122 1.24 -20.27 -3.11
CA VAL A 122 0.29 -19.18 -3.36
C VAL A 122 0.97 -17.82 -3.22
N ASP A 123 0.48 -16.83 -3.97
CA ASP A 123 0.89 -15.45 -3.79
C ASP A 123 -0.01 -14.77 -2.76
N LEU A 124 0.51 -14.59 -1.54
CA LEU A 124 -0.25 -13.93 -0.48
C LEU A 124 -0.59 -12.48 -0.83
N GLN A 125 0.23 -11.80 -1.67
CA GLN A 125 -0.07 -10.44 -2.10
C GLN A 125 -1.35 -10.39 -2.93
N ASP A 126 -1.50 -11.30 -3.91
CA ASP A 126 -2.70 -11.38 -4.75
C ASP A 126 -3.94 -11.75 -3.92
N LEU A 127 -3.81 -12.71 -3.00
CA LEU A 127 -4.90 -13.08 -2.09
C LEU A 127 -5.36 -11.88 -1.24
N PHE A 128 -4.43 -11.10 -0.68
CA PHE A 128 -4.81 -9.93 0.13
C PHE A 128 -5.40 -8.82 -0.72
N GLN A 129 -4.92 -8.61 -1.95
CA GLN A 129 -5.55 -7.66 -2.88
C GLN A 129 -6.99 -8.06 -3.20
N ARG A 130 -7.27 -9.34 -3.40
CA ARG A 130 -8.63 -9.86 -3.63
C ARG A 130 -9.50 -9.73 -2.39
N LEU A 131 -8.99 -10.13 -1.23
CA LEU A 131 -9.69 -10.02 0.06
C LEU A 131 -10.10 -8.57 0.36
N THR A 132 -9.14 -7.66 0.29
CA THR A 132 -9.37 -6.25 0.60
C THR A 132 -10.23 -5.56 -0.44
N PHE A 133 -10.19 -6.02 -1.70
CA PHE A 133 -11.10 -5.56 -2.73
C PHE A 133 -12.54 -5.98 -2.44
N ASP A 134 -12.79 -7.26 -2.17
CA ASP A 134 -14.11 -7.78 -1.82
C ASP A 134 -14.68 -7.08 -0.59
N THR A 135 -13.90 -6.96 0.49
CA THR A 135 -14.37 -6.30 1.71
C THR A 135 -14.65 -4.82 1.49
N THR A 136 -13.81 -4.11 0.72
CA THR A 136 -14.06 -2.69 0.41
C THR A 136 -15.29 -2.52 -0.46
N CYS A 137 -15.49 -3.37 -1.47
CA CYS A 137 -16.70 -3.36 -2.29
C CYS A 137 -17.96 -3.50 -1.44
N ILE A 138 -18.01 -4.50 -0.54
CA ILE A 138 -19.17 -4.72 0.33
C ILE A 138 -19.42 -3.50 1.23
N LEU A 139 -18.37 -2.95 1.85
CA LEU A 139 -18.53 -1.80 2.75
C LEU A 139 -18.96 -0.53 2.02
N VAL A 140 -18.55 -0.37 0.77
CA VAL A 140 -18.81 0.84 -0.01
C VAL A 140 -20.13 0.78 -0.77
N THR A 141 -20.46 -0.37 -1.37
CA THR A 141 -21.61 -0.51 -2.28
C THR A 141 -22.64 -1.54 -1.81
N GLY A 142 -22.34 -2.32 -0.78
CA GLY A 142 -23.18 -3.42 -0.32
C GLY A 142 -23.07 -4.69 -1.18
N TYR A 143 -22.27 -4.68 -2.24
CA TYR A 143 -22.16 -5.81 -3.18
C TYR A 143 -20.84 -6.54 -3.05
N ASP A 144 -20.91 -7.88 -3.09
CA ASP A 144 -19.76 -8.76 -3.08
C ASP A 144 -19.36 -9.17 -4.52
N PRO A 145 -18.18 -8.76 -5.03
CA PRO A 145 -17.73 -9.15 -6.36
C PRO A 145 -17.17 -10.59 -6.42
N GLY A 146 -16.90 -11.22 -5.27
CA GLY A 146 -16.45 -12.62 -5.19
C GLY A 146 -15.07 -12.87 -5.81
N CYS A 147 -14.13 -11.91 -5.72
CA CYS A 147 -12.79 -12.07 -6.28
C CYS A 147 -11.93 -13.06 -5.49
N LEU A 148 -12.23 -13.22 -4.20
CA LEU A 148 -11.58 -14.20 -3.33
C LEU A 148 -12.40 -15.49 -3.31
N SER A 149 -12.10 -16.37 -4.24
CA SER A 149 -12.63 -17.73 -4.32
C SER A 149 -11.53 -18.70 -4.75
N ILE A 150 -11.81 -20.00 -4.68
CA ILE A 150 -10.84 -21.06 -5.03
C ILE A 150 -10.34 -20.90 -6.48
N ASP A 151 -11.24 -20.51 -7.40
CA ASP A 151 -10.91 -20.35 -8.82
C ASP A 151 -10.10 -19.08 -9.13
N LEU A 152 -9.93 -18.19 -8.14
CA LEU A 152 -9.23 -16.90 -8.26
C LEU A 152 -9.59 -16.13 -9.55
N PRO A 153 -10.89 -15.88 -9.81
CA PRO A 153 -11.37 -15.36 -11.09
C PRO A 153 -10.76 -14.00 -11.42
N HIS A 154 -10.52 -13.75 -12.71
CA HIS A 154 -10.07 -12.45 -13.16
C HIS A 154 -11.23 -11.46 -13.15
N VAL A 155 -11.14 -10.41 -12.32
CA VAL A 155 -12.17 -9.38 -12.22
C VAL A 155 -11.76 -8.13 -13.00
N PRO A 156 -12.53 -7.70 -14.02
CA PRO A 156 -12.21 -6.54 -14.85
C PRO A 156 -11.97 -5.25 -14.06
N PHE A 157 -12.69 -5.07 -12.95
CA PHE A 157 -12.53 -3.90 -12.07
C PHE A 157 -11.11 -3.83 -11.49
N THR A 158 -10.60 -4.94 -10.95
CA THR A 158 -9.27 -5.06 -10.36
C THR A 158 -8.19 -4.69 -11.37
N LYS A 159 -8.26 -5.24 -12.59
CA LYS A 159 -7.33 -4.90 -13.68
C LYS A 159 -7.42 -3.43 -14.07
N ALA A 160 -8.62 -2.86 -14.13
CA ALA A 160 -8.80 -1.45 -14.43
C ALA A 160 -8.18 -0.55 -13.35
N MET A 161 -8.27 -0.93 -12.07
CA MET A 161 -7.62 -0.22 -10.95
C MET A 161 -6.09 -0.27 -11.06
N ASP A 162 -5.53 -1.43 -11.43
CA ASP A 162 -4.09 -1.59 -11.63
C ASP A 162 -3.59 -0.73 -12.80
N ASP A 163 -4.29 -0.75 -13.94
CA ASP A 163 -3.99 0.08 -15.12
C ASP A 163 -4.08 1.59 -14.80
N VAL A 164 -5.04 2.00 -13.96
CA VAL A 164 -5.17 3.39 -13.49
C VAL A 164 -3.96 3.78 -12.62
N THR A 165 -3.61 2.94 -11.66
CA THR A 165 -2.50 3.20 -10.72
C THR A 165 -1.16 3.26 -11.45
N GLU A 166 -0.93 2.33 -12.39
CA GLU A 166 0.26 2.32 -13.26
C GLU A 166 0.33 3.61 -14.10
N ALA A 167 -0.74 3.98 -14.79
CA ALA A 167 -0.74 5.17 -15.63
C ALA A 167 -0.58 6.47 -14.82
N ILE A 168 -1.21 6.56 -13.64
CA ILE A 168 -1.00 7.70 -12.72
C ILE A 168 0.46 7.73 -12.26
N PHE A 169 1.07 6.60 -11.91
CA PHE A 169 2.50 6.54 -11.57
C PHE A 169 3.39 6.99 -12.74
N ILE A 170 3.08 6.60 -13.97
CA ILE A 170 3.87 7.00 -15.14
C ILE A 170 3.76 8.50 -15.43
N ARG A 171 2.57 9.12 -15.32
CA ARG A 171 2.40 10.60 -15.45
C ARG A 171 3.29 11.41 -14.52
N HIS A 172 3.63 10.78 -13.42
CA HIS A 172 4.41 11.29 -12.33
C HIS A 172 5.92 11.17 -12.65
N VAL A 173 6.34 10.15 -13.41
CA VAL A 173 7.74 9.96 -13.83
C VAL A 173 8.06 10.72 -15.12
N VAL A 174 7.14 10.77 -16.08
CA VAL A 174 7.37 11.33 -17.43
C VAL A 174 6.97 12.81 -17.51
N PRO A 175 7.65 13.64 -18.34
CA PRO A 175 7.29 15.05 -18.52
C PRO A 175 5.84 15.24 -19.01
N GLU A 176 5.23 16.36 -18.66
CA GLU A 176 3.85 16.66 -19.05
C GLU A 176 3.61 16.64 -20.55
N SER A 177 4.57 17.12 -21.34
CA SER A 177 4.49 17.09 -22.80
C SER A 177 4.35 15.65 -23.32
N VAL A 178 5.07 14.70 -22.74
CA VAL A 178 5.11 13.30 -23.19
C VAL A 178 3.77 12.60 -22.93
N TRP A 179 3.25 12.67 -21.71
CA TRP A 179 1.96 12.02 -21.43
C TRP A 179 0.79 12.79 -22.06
N LYS A 180 0.85 14.12 -22.21
CA LYS A 180 -0.18 14.88 -22.96
C LYS A 180 -0.19 14.46 -24.42
N PHE A 181 0.98 14.24 -25.02
CA PHE A 181 1.10 13.69 -26.37
C PHE A 181 0.51 12.28 -26.47
N GLN A 182 0.90 11.36 -25.57
CA GLN A 182 0.33 10.00 -25.53
C GLN A 182 -1.20 10.01 -25.39
N ARG A 183 -1.75 10.96 -24.62
CA ARG A 183 -3.19 11.16 -24.48
C ARG A 183 -3.82 11.63 -25.78
N TRP A 184 -3.21 12.61 -26.45
CA TRP A 184 -3.70 13.18 -27.70
C TRP A 184 -3.74 12.11 -28.81
N VAL A 185 -2.64 11.38 -29.02
CA VAL A 185 -2.58 10.30 -30.02
C VAL A 185 -3.18 8.98 -29.54
N SER A 186 -3.69 8.92 -28.31
CA SER A 186 -4.39 7.75 -27.76
C SER A 186 -3.57 6.45 -27.74
N ILE A 187 -2.31 6.53 -27.32
CA ILE A 187 -1.39 5.37 -27.24
C ILE A 187 -0.85 5.16 -25.82
N GLY A 188 -0.21 4.00 -25.60
CA GLY A 188 0.52 3.70 -24.35
C GLY A 188 -0.35 3.73 -23.09
N HIS A 189 0.24 4.23 -21.99
CA HIS A 189 -0.40 4.26 -20.67
C HIS A 189 -1.65 5.15 -20.63
N GLU A 190 -1.73 6.19 -21.45
CA GLU A 190 -2.92 7.05 -21.52
C GLU A 190 -4.10 6.36 -22.20
N LYS A 191 -3.84 5.49 -23.20
CA LYS A 191 -4.88 4.62 -23.79
C LYS A 191 -5.41 3.64 -22.76
N LYS A 192 -4.51 2.95 -22.03
CA LYS A 192 -4.86 2.04 -20.95
C LYS A 192 -5.72 2.75 -19.90
N LEU A 193 -5.27 3.91 -19.41
CA LEU A 193 -6.00 4.71 -18.43
C LEU A 193 -7.39 5.10 -18.91
N ARG A 194 -7.54 5.52 -20.16
CA ARG A 194 -8.85 5.89 -20.70
C ARG A 194 -9.80 4.69 -20.73
N ASN A 195 -9.32 3.52 -21.16
CA ASN A 195 -10.12 2.30 -21.18
C ASN A 195 -10.48 1.85 -19.77
N ALA A 196 -9.51 1.83 -18.86
CA ALA A 196 -9.71 1.51 -17.46
C ALA A 196 -10.71 2.45 -16.79
N ARG A 197 -10.63 3.76 -17.05
CA ARG A 197 -11.61 4.74 -16.56
C ARG A 197 -13.03 4.43 -17.04
N LYS A 198 -13.21 4.09 -18.33
CA LYS A 198 -14.52 3.68 -18.86
C LYS A 198 -15.06 2.43 -18.15
N THR A 199 -14.21 1.44 -17.92
CA THR A 199 -14.59 0.22 -17.18
C THR A 199 -15.01 0.55 -15.75
N LEU A 200 -14.25 1.38 -15.04
CA LEU A 200 -14.59 1.79 -13.68
C LEU A 200 -15.88 2.60 -13.63
N ASP A 201 -16.05 3.56 -14.53
CA ASP A 201 -17.27 4.39 -14.61
C ASP A 201 -18.50 3.51 -14.83
N HIS A 202 -18.43 2.57 -15.78
CA HIS A 202 -19.52 1.65 -16.07
C HIS A 202 -19.88 0.74 -14.89
N ILE A 203 -18.88 0.20 -14.19
CA ILE A 203 -19.13 -0.69 -13.04
C ILE A 203 -19.69 0.10 -11.85
N ILE A 204 -19.17 1.30 -11.58
CA ILE A 204 -19.67 2.16 -10.50
C ILE A 204 -21.10 2.61 -10.80
N GLU A 205 -21.40 2.98 -12.05
CA GLU A 205 -22.76 3.31 -12.49
C GLU A 205 -23.72 2.15 -12.24
N LYS A 206 -23.31 0.93 -12.60
CA LYS A 206 -24.10 -0.28 -12.33
C LYS A 206 -24.38 -0.46 -10.84
N TYR A 207 -23.38 -0.33 -9.97
CA TYR A 207 -23.59 -0.45 -8.52
C TYR A 207 -24.51 0.63 -7.96
N ILE A 208 -24.37 1.88 -8.41
CA ILE A 208 -25.26 2.98 -7.99
C ILE A 208 -26.70 2.71 -8.44
N SER A 209 -26.91 2.26 -9.68
CA SER A 209 -28.24 1.94 -10.20
C SER A 209 -28.88 0.79 -9.42
N MET A 210 -28.14 -0.31 -9.23
CA MET A 210 -28.64 -1.47 -8.47
C MET A 210 -29.04 -1.07 -7.05
N LYS A 211 -28.24 -0.24 -6.38
CA LYS A 211 -28.52 0.19 -5.01
C LYS A 211 -29.74 1.11 -4.93
N ARG A 212 -29.95 1.99 -5.94
CA ARG A 212 -31.17 2.81 -6.03
C ARG A 212 -32.41 1.95 -6.23
N ASP A 213 -32.34 0.96 -7.11
CA ASP A 213 -33.45 0.03 -7.36
C ASP A 213 -33.79 -0.77 -6.09
N GLU A 214 -32.78 -1.27 -5.38
CA GLU A 214 -32.91 -1.96 -4.08
C GLU A 214 -33.66 -1.08 -3.08
N LEU A 215 -33.20 0.14 -2.84
CA LEU A 215 -33.81 1.07 -1.88
C LEU A 215 -35.24 1.50 -2.27
N SER A 216 -35.57 1.52 -3.57
CA SER A 216 -36.93 1.83 -4.03
C SER A 216 -37.95 0.71 -3.81
N ARG A 217 -37.47 -0.54 -3.73
CA ARG A 217 -38.32 -1.75 -3.58
C ARG A 217 -38.57 -2.11 -2.13
N VAL A 218 -37.69 -1.70 -1.22
CA VAL A 218 -37.84 -1.98 0.20
C VAL A 218 -38.95 -1.09 0.78
N VAL A 219 -40.12 -1.69 0.99
CA VAL A 219 -41.15 -1.13 1.87
C VAL A 219 -40.59 -1.24 3.28
N LYS A 220 -40.41 -0.10 3.98
CA LYS A 220 -39.91 -0.01 5.37
C LYS A 220 -40.55 -1.09 6.25
N SER A 221 -39.92 -2.25 6.36
CA SER A 221 -40.28 -3.27 7.33
C SER A 221 -39.41 -3.05 8.57
N ASN A 222 -40.01 -3.22 9.74
CA ASN A 222 -39.34 -2.98 11.02
C ASN A 222 -38.20 -3.98 11.34
N ASP A 223 -37.89 -4.91 10.42
CA ASP A 223 -36.81 -5.90 10.55
C ASP A 223 -35.42 -5.35 10.13
N GLU A 224 -35.35 -4.12 9.59
CA GLU A 224 -34.09 -3.45 9.19
C GLU A 224 -33.17 -3.04 10.37
N GLU A 225 -33.54 -3.31 11.62
CA GLU A 225 -32.70 -2.96 12.78
C GLU A 225 -31.46 -3.86 12.96
N GLU A 226 -31.44 -5.04 12.34
CA GLU A 226 -30.33 -6.01 12.47
C GLU A 226 -29.25 -5.90 11.39
N GLU A 227 -29.56 -5.46 10.18
CA GLU A 227 -28.57 -5.43 9.09
C GLU A 227 -27.77 -4.11 9.03
N GLY A 228 -26.45 -4.22 8.89
CA GLY A 228 -25.56 -3.07 8.81
C GLY A 228 -25.67 -2.34 7.48
N ASN A 229 -25.52 -1.01 7.47
CA ASN A 229 -25.63 -0.21 6.25
C ASN A 229 -24.26 -0.02 5.59
N ASP A 230 -24.20 -0.23 4.27
CA ASP A 230 -23.07 0.15 3.45
C ASP A 230 -23.02 1.67 3.23
N LEU A 231 -21.86 2.18 2.81
CA LEU A 231 -21.63 3.61 2.67
C LEU A 231 -22.53 4.26 1.61
N LEU A 232 -22.81 3.57 0.50
CA LEU A 232 -23.66 4.08 -0.56
C LEU A 232 -25.11 4.17 -0.09
N THR A 233 -25.58 3.19 0.69
CA THR A 233 -26.89 3.25 1.37
C THR A 233 -26.98 4.48 2.29
N LEU A 234 -25.95 4.76 3.08
CA LEU A 234 -25.93 5.94 3.95
C LEU A 234 -26.04 7.24 3.14
N TYR A 235 -25.30 7.36 2.03
CA TYR A 235 -25.33 8.56 1.19
C TYR A 235 -26.62 8.71 0.37
N LEU A 236 -27.23 7.62 -0.07
CA LEU A 236 -28.50 7.66 -0.80
C LEU A 236 -29.70 8.01 0.10
N ASN A 237 -29.56 7.83 1.41
CA ASN A 237 -30.55 8.26 2.39
C ASN A 237 -30.42 9.74 2.79
N GLU A 238 -29.32 10.42 2.42
CA GLU A 238 -29.15 11.86 2.63
C GLU A 238 -29.78 12.66 1.48
N GLU A 239 -30.76 13.51 1.78
CA GLU A 239 -31.51 14.25 0.76
C GLU A 239 -30.65 15.16 -0.11
N GLU A 240 -29.62 15.77 0.46
CA GLU A 240 -28.68 16.65 -0.24
C GLU A 240 -27.76 15.88 -1.20
N ILE A 241 -27.46 14.61 -0.91
CA ILE A 241 -26.47 13.81 -1.66
C ILE A 241 -27.12 12.86 -2.65
N LYS A 242 -28.30 12.32 -2.35
CA LYS A 242 -28.91 11.19 -3.10
C LYS A 242 -28.94 11.38 -4.63
N ASN A 243 -29.04 12.64 -5.09
CA ASN A 243 -29.11 13.00 -6.50
C ASN A 243 -27.78 13.44 -7.12
N ASP A 244 -26.72 13.68 -6.34
CA ASP A 244 -25.39 14.03 -6.86
C ASP A 244 -24.63 12.79 -7.31
N TYR A 245 -24.89 12.36 -8.55
CA TYR A 245 -24.22 11.20 -9.15
C TYR A 245 -22.70 11.37 -9.19
N LYS A 246 -22.19 12.59 -9.45
CA LYS A 246 -20.76 12.83 -9.54
C LYS A 246 -20.10 12.60 -8.19
N PHE A 247 -20.69 13.14 -7.12
CA PHE A 247 -20.22 12.92 -5.76
C PHE A 247 -20.23 11.43 -5.41
N LEU A 248 -21.33 10.70 -5.68
CA LEU A 248 -21.43 9.26 -5.41
C LEU A 248 -20.37 8.47 -6.16
N ARG A 249 -20.21 8.73 -7.47
CA ARG A 249 -19.22 8.06 -8.33
C ARG A 249 -17.79 8.31 -7.87
N ASP A 250 -17.45 9.56 -7.56
CA ASP A 250 -16.10 9.92 -7.10
C ASP A 250 -15.83 9.34 -5.71
N THR A 251 -16.84 9.30 -4.84
CA THR A 251 -16.75 8.73 -3.50
C THR A 251 -16.51 7.22 -3.55
N VAL A 252 -17.31 6.48 -4.30
CA VAL A 252 -17.11 5.03 -4.50
C VAL A 252 -15.70 4.76 -5.01
N LEU A 253 -15.26 5.46 -6.07
CA LEU A 253 -13.92 5.27 -6.62
C LEU A 253 -12.82 5.55 -5.59
N ASN A 254 -12.93 6.65 -4.84
CA ASN A 254 -11.93 7.05 -3.86
C ASN A 254 -11.79 6.02 -2.73
N PHE A 255 -12.91 5.51 -2.20
CA PHE A 255 -12.88 4.48 -1.15
C PHE A 255 -12.36 3.14 -1.69
N MET A 256 -12.71 2.76 -2.92
CA MET A 256 -12.19 1.55 -3.56
C MET A 256 -10.66 1.59 -3.71
N ILE A 257 -10.10 2.72 -4.15
CA ILE A 257 -8.63 2.88 -4.27
C ILE A 257 -7.98 2.87 -2.89
N ALA A 258 -8.57 3.58 -1.91
CA ALA A 258 -8.00 3.69 -0.58
C ALA A 258 -8.00 2.35 0.19
N GLY A 259 -9.10 1.59 0.12
CA GLY A 259 -9.31 0.38 0.93
C GLY A 259 -8.61 -0.88 0.44
N ARG A 260 -8.53 -1.09 -0.89
CA ARG A 260 -7.91 -2.28 -1.49
C ARG A 260 -6.40 -2.30 -1.28
N ASP A 261 -5.73 -1.32 -1.86
CA ASP A 261 -4.30 -1.43 -2.14
C ASP A 261 -3.43 -1.18 -0.90
N THR A 262 -3.91 -0.34 0.01
CA THR A 262 -3.15 0.04 1.21
C THR A 262 -3.09 -1.10 2.23
N SER A 263 -4.23 -1.71 2.54
CA SER A 263 -4.33 -2.80 3.52
C SER A 263 -3.66 -4.08 3.01
N SER A 264 -3.79 -4.39 1.71
CA SER A 264 -3.15 -5.57 1.12
C SER A 264 -1.62 -5.49 1.13
N SER A 265 -1.06 -4.31 0.81
CA SER A 265 0.38 -4.04 0.95
C SER A 265 0.84 -4.20 2.40
N ALA A 266 0.10 -3.66 3.37
CA ALA A 266 0.45 -3.76 4.79
C ALA A 266 0.47 -5.21 5.30
N LEU A 267 -0.57 -6.01 4.97
CA LEU A 267 -0.64 -7.43 5.30
C LEU A 267 0.53 -8.23 4.72
N THR A 268 0.87 -7.95 3.45
CA THR A 268 1.94 -8.62 2.72
C THR A 268 3.30 -8.37 3.38
N TRP A 269 3.67 -7.11 3.62
CA TRP A 269 4.93 -6.78 4.29
C TRP A 269 4.99 -7.27 5.74
N PHE A 270 3.85 -7.27 6.43
CA PHE A 270 3.77 -7.79 7.80
C PHE A 270 4.11 -9.28 7.85
N LEU A 271 3.48 -10.11 7.01
CA LEU A 271 3.75 -11.56 7.04
C LEU A 271 5.17 -11.90 6.61
N TRP A 272 5.75 -11.17 5.66
CA TRP A 272 7.16 -11.33 5.34
C TRP A 272 8.07 -10.98 6.54
N LEU A 273 7.81 -9.87 7.23
CA LEU A 273 8.56 -9.49 8.42
C LEU A 273 8.44 -10.54 9.53
N VAL A 274 7.24 -11.05 9.80
CA VAL A 274 7.05 -12.10 10.81
C VAL A 274 7.74 -13.40 10.40
N SER A 275 7.65 -13.81 9.13
CA SER A 275 8.30 -15.04 8.63
C SER A 275 9.83 -15.01 8.71
N THR A 276 10.43 -13.82 8.85
CA THR A 276 11.87 -13.62 8.99
C THR A 276 12.31 -13.37 10.43
N HIS A 277 11.38 -13.34 11.40
CA HIS A 277 11.64 -13.08 12.82
C HIS A 277 10.81 -14.04 13.69
N SER A 278 11.33 -15.25 13.87
CA SER A 278 10.63 -16.34 14.58
C SER A 278 10.29 -16.00 16.04
N ASP A 279 11.13 -15.21 16.72
CA ASP A 279 10.91 -14.74 18.08
C ASP A 279 9.67 -13.82 18.19
N ILE A 280 9.41 -13.04 17.15
CA ILE A 280 8.24 -12.17 17.07
C ILE A 280 7.00 -12.98 16.71
N GLU A 281 7.13 -13.95 15.80
CA GLU A 281 6.04 -14.89 15.49
C GLU A 281 5.58 -15.64 16.75
N GLU A 282 6.52 -16.16 17.53
CA GLU A 282 6.24 -16.90 18.77
C GLU A 282 5.48 -16.02 19.78
N LYS A 283 5.95 -14.80 20.05
CA LYS A 283 5.24 -13.85 20.93
C LYS A 283 3.83 -13.50 20.44
N ILE A 284 3.62 -13.40 19.13
CA ILE A 284 2.27 -13.19 18.56
C ILE A 284 1.41 -14.43 18.81
N ARG A 285 1.94 -15.63 18.58
CA ARG A 285 1.22 -16.90 18.82
C ARG A 285 0.88 -17.08 20.30
N GLU A 286 1.80 -16.72 21.20
CA GLU A 286 1.57 -16.71 22.65
C GLU A 286 0.43 -15.76 23.03
N GLU A 287 0.45 -14.52 22.52
CA GLU A 287 -0.63 -13.55 22.75
C GLU A 287 -1.98 -14.08 22.25
N LEU A 288 -2.01 -14.68 21.05
CA LEU A 288 -3.24 -15.23 20.49
C LEU A 288 -3.79 -16.37 21.37
N LYS A 289 -2.91 -17.27 21.84
CA LYS A 289 -3.27 -18.38 22.73
C LYS A 289 -3.73 -17.91 24.11
N SER A 290 -3.10 -16.88 24.69
CA SER A 290 -3.46 -16.36 26.02
C SER A 290 -4.79 -15.63 26.06
N ASN A 291 -5.28 -15.15 24.91
CA ASN A 291 -6.53 -14.40 24.79
C ASN A 291 -7.76 -15.29 24.53
N ILE A 292 -7.60 -16.62 24.46
CA ILE A 292 -8.69 -17.58 24.18
C ILE A 292 -8.77 -18.68 25.24
N PRO A 293 -9.92 -19.36 25.39
CA PRO A 293 -10.04 -20.49 26.31
C PRO A 293 -9.02 -21.59 25.98
N ALA A 294 -8.37 -22.16 27.01
CA ALA A 294 -7.32 -23.17 26.83
C ALA A 294 -7.74 -24.38 25.99
N LYS A 295 -9.03 -24.75 26.03
CA LYS A 295 -9.61 -25.85 25.23
C LYS A 295 -9.63 -25.60 23.72
N GLU A 296 -9.42 -24.35 23.30
CA GLU A 296 -9.49 -23.88 21.91
C GLU A 296 -8.10 -23.48 21.37
N ALA A 297 -7.07 -23.45 22.23
CA ALA A 297 -5.73 -22.95 21.89
C ALA A 297 -5.03 -23.71 20.75
N ASN A 298 -5.33 -25.00 20.58
CA ASN A 298 -4.73 -25.86 19.55
C ASN A 298 -5.74 -26.27 18.46
N LYS A 299 -6.90 -25.60 18.40
CA LYS A 299 -7.94 -25.89 17.41
C LYS A 299 -8.00 -24.78 16.37
N TRP A 300 -8.52 -25.14 15.21
CA TRP A 300 -8.86 -24.15 14.19
C TRP A 300 -9.87 -23.14 14.76
N ARG A 301 -9.60 -21.84 14.60
CA ARG A 301 -10.42 -20.76 15.19
C ARG A 301 -10.38 -19.47 14.40
N LEU A 302 -11.49 -18.74 14.44
CA LEU A 302 -11.56 -17.31 14.13
C LEU A 302 -11.77 -16.47 15.38
N PHE A 303 -11.14 -15.30 15.39
CA PHE A 303 -11.22 -14.35 16.51
C PHE A 303 -12.37 -13.39 16.28
N ARG A 304 -13.20 -13.21 17.31
CA ARG A 304 -14.23 -12.17 17.35
C ARG A 304 -13.59 -10.80 17.43
N ILE A 305 -14.32 -9.76 17.04
CA ILE A 305 -13.75 -8.41 16.96
C ILE A 305 -13.31 -7.88 18.33
N GLU A 306 -14.03 -8.26 19.39
CA GLU A 306 -13.71 -7.92 20.76
C GLU A 306 -12.41 -8.58 21.23
N GLU A 307 -12.14 -9.80 20.75
CA GLU A 307 -10.89 -10.51 21.00
C GLU A 307 -9.74 -9.87 20.22
N VAL A 308 -9.98 -9.55 18.95
CA VAL A 308 -9.03 -8.82 18.09
C VAL A 308 -8.65 -7.48 18.73
N GLY A 309 -9.59 -6.78 19.35
CA GLY A 309 -9.35 -5.53 20.08
C GLY A 309 -8.28 -5.65 21.18
N LYS A 310 -8.15 -6.83 21.82
CA LYS A 310 -7.22 -7.09 22.93
C LYS A 310 -5.80 -7.48 22.50
N LEU A 311 -5.55 -7.71 21.21
CA LEU A 311 -4.23 -8.12 20.69
C LEU A 311 -3.27 -6.93 20.62
N VAL A 312 -2.57 -6.66 21.72
CA VAL A 312 -1.68 -5.51 21.93
C VAL A 312 -0.33 -5.71 21.22
N TYR A 313 0.27 -6.88 21.36
CA TYR A 313 1.54 -7.22 20.73
C TYR A 313 1.40 -7.31 19.21
N LEU A 314 0.34 -7.95 18.69
CA LEU A 314 0.03 -7.96 17.26
C LEU A 314 -0.14 -6.54 16.71
N HIS A 315 -0.86 -5.67 17.43
CA HIS A 315 -1.01 -4.27 17.02
C HIS A 315 0.33 -3.52 17.01
N SER A 316 1.20 -3.80 17.99
CA SER A 316 2.54 -3.22 18.08
C SER A 316 3.43 -3.65 16.92
N ALA A 317 3.42 -4.94 16.58
CA ALA A 317 4.12 -5.49 15.42
C ALA A 317 3.58 -4.89 14.12
N LEU A 318 2.27 -4.70 14.01
CA LEU A 318 1.63 -4.11 12.83
C LEU A 318 2.03 -2.65 12.65
N CYS A 319 2.05 -1.86 13.73
CA CYS A 319 2.54 -0.48 13.68
C CYS A 319 4.02 -0.41 13.29
N LYS A 320 4.83 -1.36 13.79
CA LYS A 320 6.23 -1.46 13.43
C LYS A 320 6.43 -1.80 11.94
N ALA A 321 5.63 -2.73 11.42
CA ALA A 321 5.63 -3.11 10.00
C ALA A 321 5.23 -1.92 9.13
N LEU A 322 4.15 -1.23 9.46
CA LEU A 322 3.69 -0.01 8.78
C LEU A 322 4.73 1.12 8.80
N ARG A 323 5.53 1.24 9.86
CA ARG A 323 6.61 2.25 9.91
C ARG A 323 7.74 1.91 8.94
N LEU A 324 8.13 0.64 8.86
CA LEU A 324 9.21 0.19 7.96
C LEU A 324 8.71 0.11 6.51
N TYR A 325 7.51 -0.39 6.28
CA TYR A 325 6.94 -0.58 4.96
C TYR A 325 5.59 0.12 4.89
N PRO A 326 5.58 1.48 4.90
CA PRO A 326 4.35 2.24 4.76
C PRO A 326 3.73 1.98 3.38
N PRO A 327 2.46 1.59 3.29
CA PRO A 327 1.81 1.32 2.01
C PRO A 327 1.86 2.52 1.05
N VAL A 328 1.82 3.75 1.58
CA VAL A 328 2.05 4.97 0.80
C VAL A 328 3.41 5.56 1.20
N PRO A 329 4.50 5.25 0.47
CA PRO A 329 5.86 5.57 0.92
C PRO A 329 6.23 7.05 0.78
N PHE A 330 5.49 7.81 -0.03
CA PHE A 330 5.73 9.23 -0.28
C PHE A 330 4.43 10.01 -0.25
N GLN A 331 4.48 11.20 0.32
CA GLN A 331 3.36 12.11 0.43
C GLN A 331 3.81 13.52 0.07
N HIS A 332 2.92 14.31 -0.51
CA HIS A 332 3.21 15.70 -0.82
C HIS A 332 2.11 16.65 -0.36
N LYS A 333 2.49 17.87 -0.02
CA LYS A 333 1.58 18.97 0.32
C LYS A 333 1.94 20.22 -0.48
N LYS A 334 0.94 21.03 -0.79
CA LYS A 334 1.10 22.32 -1.46
C LYS A 334 0.59 23.41 -0.51
N PRO A 335 1.42 24.42 -0.15
CA PRO A 335 0.95 25.50 0.70
C PRO A 335 -0.06 26.37 -0.08
N LEU A 336 -1.13 26.82 0.60
CA LEU A 336 -2.12 27.72 0.01
C LEU A 336 -1.67 29.19 0.02
N LYS A 337 -0.85 29.54 1.01
CA LYS A 337 -0.24 30.86 1.20
C LYS A 337 1.25 30.66 1.50
N PRO A 338 2.11 31.66 1.23
CA PRO A 338 3.51 31.62 1.65
C PRO A 338 3.63 31.29 3.13
N TYR A 339 4.60 30.43 3.48
CA TYR A 339 4.83 29.97 4.84
C TYR A 339 6.32 29.72 5.08
N THR A 340 6.78 29.92 6.30
CA THR A 340 8.16 29.62 6.70
C THR A 340 8.19 28.35 7.53
N LEU A 341 8.88 27.32 7.04
CA LEU A 341 9.04 26.05 7.75
C LEU A 341 9.86 26.26 9.04
N PRO A 342 9.75 25.36 10.04
CA PRO A 342 10.58 25.42 11.25
C PRO A 342 12.10 25.45 11.01
N SER A 343 12.54 25.02 9.82
CA SER A 343 13.93 25.11 9.37
C SER A 343 14.34 26.49 8.84
N GLY A 344 13.47 27.50 8.88
CA GLY A 344 13.68 28.84 8.31
C GLY A 344 13.45 28.94 6.80
N HIS A 345 13.15 27.85 6.12
CA HIS A 345 12.95 27.85 4.67
C HIS A 345 11.55 28.36 4.28
N CYS A 346 11.50 29.31 3.36
CA CYS A 346 10.24 29.82 2.81
C CYS A 346 9.70 28.91 1.71
N VAL A 347 8.40 28.59 1.78
CA VAL A 347 7.66 27.85 0.76
C VAL A 347 6.51 28.70 0.25
N ASP A 348 6.27 28.67 -1.06
CA ASP A 348 5.21 29.45 -1.71
C ASP A 348 4.20 28.55 -2.47
N PRO A 349 3.03 29.08 -2.87
CA PRO A 349 2.00 28.30 -3.58
C PRO A 349 2.36 27.77 -4.96
N LYS A 350 3.59 27.95 -5.46
CA LYS A 350 4.12 27.31 -6.67
C LYS A 350 4.98 26.10 -6.33
N MET A 351 5.32 25.91 -5.05
CA MET A 351 6.12 24.79 -4.56
C MET A 351 5.23 23.63 -4.08
N LYS A 352 5.78 22.42 -4.08
CA LYS A 352 5.23 21.28 -3.37
C LYS A 352 6.28 20.75 -2.40
N ILE A 353 5.85 20.49 -1.17
CA ILE A 353 6.65 19.86 -0.13
C ILE A 353 6.45 18.37 -0.25
N LEU A 354 7.52 17.64 -0.52
CA LEU A 354 7.53 16.18 -0.60
C LEU A 354 8.22 15.62 0.63
N PHE A 355 7.66 14.59 1.22
CA PHE A 355 8.30 13.84 2.30
C PHE A 355 8.14 12.34 2.09
N SER A 356 9.20 11.61 2.40
CA SER A 356 9.26 10.15 2.29
C SER A 356 8.96 9.53 3.65
N LEU A 357 7.79 8.94 3.80
CA LEU A 357 7.42 8.17 4.99
C LEU A 357 8.34 6.96 5.16
N TYR A 358 8.74 6.34 4.05
CA TYR A 358 9.67 5.22 4.04
C TYR A 358 11.05 5.59 4.63
N ALA A 359 11.60 6.74 4.25
CA ALA A 359 12.86 7.23 4.80
C ALA A 359 12.72 7.73 6.24
N MET A 360 11.68 8.53 6.52
CA MET A 360 11.39 9.04 7.88
C MET A 360 11.22 7.91 8.89
N GLY A 361 10.59 6.79 8.48
CA GLY A 361 10.47 5.58 9.27
C GLY A 361 11.81 4.93 9.67
N ARG A 362 12.93 5.31 9.04
CA ARG A 362 14.29 4.78 9.29
C ARG A 362 15.29 5.86 9.72
N MET A 363 14.84 7.09 9.98
CA MET A 363 15.74 8.16 10.41
C MET A 363 16.14 7.97 11.88
N LYS A 364 17.44 7.82 12.12
CA LYS A 364 18.03 7.70 13.47
C LYS A 364 17.69 8.88 14.38
N PHE A 365 17.66 10.10 13.85
CA PHE A 365 17.26 11.28 14.62
C PHE A 365 15.80 11.23 15.12
N ILE A 366 14.91 10.50 14.43
CA ILE A 366 13.50 10.36 14.81
C ILE A 366 13.28 9.11 15.68
N TRP A 367 13.94 8.00 15.33
CA TRP A 367 13.66 6.67 15.87
C TRP A 367 14.80 6.05 16.68
N GLY A 368 15.89 6.76 16.95
CA GLY A 368 17.05 6.22 17.68
C GLY A 368 17.89 5.25 16.84
N GLU A 369 18.83 4.55 17.49
CA GLU A 369 19.78 3.64 16.83
C GLU A 369 19.10 2.43 16.19
N ASP A 370 18.10 1.87 16.86
CA ASP A 370 17.33 0.69 16.45
C ASP A 370 16.26 1.04 15.38
N CYS A 371 16.47 2.11 14.61
CA CYS A 371 15.50 2.62 13.66
C CYS A 371 15.24 1.66 12.49
N VAL A 372 16.18 0.76 12.17
CA VAL A 372 16.04 -0.22 11.09
C VAL A 372 15.54 -1.58 11.58
N GLU A 373 15.69 -1.88 12.87
CA GLU A 373 15.31 -3.17 13.46
C GLU A 373 13.79 -3.34 13.47
N PHE A 374 13.30 -4.57 13.28
CA PHE A 374 11.88 -4.90 13.44
C PHE A 374 11.59 -5.27 14.90
N LYS A 375 11.51 -4.26 15.78
CA LYS A 375 11.26 -4.41 17.22
C LYS A 375 9.87 -3.87 17.64
N PRO A 376 8.83 -4.72 17.78
CA PRO A 376 7.48 -4.33 18.20
C PRO A 376 7.43 -3.63 19.57
N GLU A 377 8.34 -3.98 20.48
CA GLU A 377 8.37 -3.53 21.87
C GLU A 377 8.45 -2.02 22.04
N ARG A 378 8.89 -1.27 21.01
CA ARG A 378 8.86 0.20 21.06
C ARG A 378 7.44 0.76 21.18
N TRP A 379 6.43 0.03 20.71
CA TRP A 379 5.03 0.41 20.78
C TRP A 379 4.39 -0.05 22.09
N LEU A 380 5.16 -0.62 23.01
CA LEU A 380 4.70 -1.02 24.33
C LEU A 380 5.18 -0.02 25.39
N SER A 381 4.27 0.29 26.31
CA SER A 381 4.60 0.99 27.55
C SER A 381 5.20 0.02 28.58
N LYS A 382 5.75 0.56 29.67
CA LYS A 382 6.24 -0.27 30.80
C LYS A 382 5.15 -1.18 31.42
N ARG A 383 3.87 -0.85 31.21
CA ARG A 383 2.71 -1.62 31.67
C ARG A 383 2.20 -2.64 30.64
N GLY A 384 2.91 -2.82 29.53
CA GLY A 384 2.49 -3.72 28.45
C GLY A 384 1.37 -3.20 27.56
N MET A 385 0.88 -1.97 27.76
CA MET A 385 -0.16 -1.34 26.94
C MET A 385 0.42 -0.62 25.72
N ILE A 386 -0.37 -0.41 24.66
CA ILE A 386 0.03 0.39 23.49
C ILE A 386 0.48 1.78 23.92
N LYS A 387 1.72 2.11 23.59
CA LYS A 387 2.31 3.43 23.73
C LYS A 387 1.79 4.34 22.62
N HIS A 388 1.22 5.48 23.00
CA HIS A 388 0.86 6.52 22.05
C HIS A 388 2.11 7.15 21.42
N GLU A 389 2.17 7.14 20.08
CA GLU A 389 3.18 7.84 19.31
C GLU A 389 2.49 8.97 18.51
N PRO A 390 2.97 10.23 18.58
CA PRO A 390 2.31 11.33 17.88
C PRO A 390 2.21 11.09 16.37
N SER A 391 1.07 11.42 15.76
CA SER A 391 0.81 11.16 14.34
C SER A 391 1.80 11.85 13.40
N TYR A 392 2.40 12.98 13.78
CA TYR A 392 3.43 13.64 12.98
C TYR A 392 4.78 12.90 13.00
N LYS A 393 5.02 12.04 14.00
CA LYS A 393 6.18 11.14 14.05
C LYS A 393 5.87 9.80 13.38
N PHE A 394 4.69 9.22 13.63
CA PHE A 394 4.18 8.02 12.95
C PHE A 394 3.11 8.40 11.91
N LEU A 395 3.55 8.95 10.78
CA LEU A 395 2.69 9.62 9.79
C LEU A 395 2.07 8.68 8.74
N VAL A 396 2.02 7.36 8.99
CA VAL A 396 1.52 6.36 8.03
C VAL A 396 0.06 6.59 7.66
N PHE A 397 -0.75 7.04 8.61
CA PHE A 397 -2.15 7.41 8.41
C PHE A 397 -2.35 8.93 8.25
N ASN A 398 -1.28 9.68 7.93
CA ASN A 398 -1.25 11.14 7.88
C ASN A 398 -1.62 11.79 9.24
N ALA A 399 -1.77 13.12 9.26
CA ALA A 399 -2.09 13.87 10.47
C ALA A 399 -2.93 15.12 10.16
N GLY A 400 -3.60 15.64 11.20
CA GLY A 400 -4.45 16.82 11.11
C GLY A 400 -5.74 16.57 10.31
N PRO A 401 -6.30 17.59 9.65
CA PRO A 401 -7.55 17.47 8.90
C PRO A 401 -7.52 16.41 7.80
N ARG A 402 -6.34 16.06 7.26
CA ARG A 402 -6.20 15.03 6.22
C ARG A 402 -5.75 13.68 6.78
N THR A 403 -6.07 13.40 8.05
CA THR A 403 -5.88 12.06 8.62
C THR A 403 -6.69 11.03 7.85
N CYS A 404 -6.17 9.80 7.75
CA CYS A 404 -6.85 8.70 7.06
C CYS A 404 -8.19 8.39 7.75
N LEU A 405 -9.28 8.47 6.97
CA LEU A 405 -10.63 8.15 7.44
C LEU A 405 -10.78 6.67 7.79
N GLY A 406 -10.09 5.79 7.07
CA GLY A 406 -10.15 4.33 7.24
C GLY A 406 -9.16 3.75 8.24
N LYS A 407 -8.51 4.55 9.09
CA LYS A 407 -7.47 4.06 10.02
C LYS A 407 -7.96 2.91 10.90
N GLU A 408 -9.08 3.11 11.59
CA GLU A 408 -9.62 2.10 12.51
C GLU A 408 -10.17 0.88 11.76
N VAL A 409 -10.80 1.12 10.60
CA VAL A 409 -11.25 0.06 9.67
C VAL A 409 -10.07 -0.82 9.26
N ALA A 410 -8.97 -0.21 8.83
CA ALA A 410 -7.78 -0.91 8.38
C ALA A 410 -7.13 -1.72 9.50
N PHE A 411 -6.95 -1.15 10.70
CA PHE A 411 -6.41 -1.91 11.83
C PHE A 411 -7.29 -3.10 12.23
N THR A 412 -8.61 -2.89 12.28
CA THR A 412 -9.59 -3.93 12.60
C THR A 412 -9.50 -5.09 11.62
N GLN A 413 -9.55 -4.80 10.32
CA GLN A 413 -9.45 -5.81 9.26
C GLN A 413 -8.10 -6.52 9.27
N MET A 414 -6.99 -5.77 9.31
CA MET A 414 -5.66 -6.35 9.29
C MET A 414 -5.43 -7.27 10.49
N LYS A 415 -5.83 -6.85 11.70
CA LYS A 415 -5.66 -7.71 12.89
C LYS A 415 -6.53 -8.95 12.83
N ALA A 416 -7.78 -8.87 12.35
CA ALA A 416 -8.64 -10.05 12.19
C ALA A 416 -8.04 -11.07 11.20
N VAL A 417 -7.55 -10.59 10.06
CA VAL A 417 -6.89 -11.41 9.03
C VAL A 417 -5.61 -12.06 9.59
N LEU A 418 -4.74 -11.26 10.21
CA LEU A 418 -3.47 -11.76 10.74
C LEU A 418 -3.65 -12.73 11.90
N ALA A 419 -4.59 -12.46 12.81
CA ALA A 419 -4.92 -13.37 13.91
C ALA A 419 -5.40 -14.72 13.38
N ALA A 420 -6.30 -14.72 12.39
CA ALA A 420 -6.79 -15.94 11.76
C ALA A 420 -5.68 -16.70 11.02
N ILE A 421 -4.80 -16.02 10.29
CA ILE A 421 -3.72 -16.69 9.55
C ILE A 421 -2.69 -17.26 10.52
N ILE A 422 -2.16 -16.45 11.43
CA ILE A 422 -1.06 -16.84 12.31
C ILE A 422 -1.50 -17.93 13.27
N HIS A 423 -2.71 -17.85 13.85
CA HIS A 423 -3.19 -18.90 14.74
C HIS A 423 -3.33 -20.26 14.04
N ASN A 424 -3.84 -20.27 12.81
CA ASN A 424 -4.24 -21.51 12.14
C ASN A 424 -3.16 -22.12 11.22
N TYR A 425 -2.18 -21.33 10.77
CA TYR A 425 -1.22 -21.76 9.76
C TYR A 425 0.23 -21.42 10.13
N ASN A 426 1.14 -22.29 9.73
CA ASN A 426 2.56 -22.03 9.64
C ASN A 426 2.87 -21.59 8.21
N ILE A 427 3.39 -20.38 8.04
CA ILE A 427 3.71 -19.82 6.73
C ILE A 427 5.19 -20.01 6.45
N ARG A 428 5.51 -20.59 5.30
CA ARG A 428 6.88 -20.65 4.77
C ARG A 428 6.95 -19.84 3.49
N VAL A 429 7.70 -18.75 3.52
CA VAL A 429 8.01 -17.98 2.31
C VAL A 429 8.97 -18.78 1.45
N VAL A 430 8.71 -18.86 0.15
CA VAL A 430 9.54 -19.63 -0.78
C VAL A 430 10.92 -18.99 -0.92
N GLU A 431 11.98 -19.79 -0.72
CA GLU A 431 13.36 -19.34 -0.84
C GLU A 431 13.74 -18.99 -2.29
N GLY A 432 14.75 -18.14 -2.47
CA GLY A 432 15.28 -17.77 -3.79
C GLY A 432 14.50 -16.69 -4.55
N TYR A 433 13.34 -16.24 -4.06
CA TYR A 433 12.61 -15.11 -4.64
C TYR A 433 13.04 -13.78 -4.00
N PRO A 434 13.50 -12.79 -4.80
CA PRO A 434 13.94 -11.51 -4.25
C PRO A 434 12.74 -10.70 -3.76
N VAL A 435 12.69 -10.46 -2.44
CA VAL A 435 11.71 -9.56 -1.83
C VAL A 435 12.19 -8.12 -1.96
N VAL A 436 11.74 -7.47 -3.04
CA VAL A 436 12.12 -6.09 -3.36
C VAL A 436 10.89 -5.21 -3.58
N PRO A 437 10.91 -3.95 -3.14
CA PRO A 437 9.84 -3.00 -3.43
C PRO A 437 9.60 -2.81 -4.92
N ASN A 438 8.32 -2.73 -5.31
CA ASN A 438 7.90 -2.36 -6.65
C ASN A 438 7.92 -0.83 -6.83
N ALA A 439 8.22 -0.37 -8.05
CA ALA A 439 8.09 1.03 -8.42
C ALA A 439 6.61 1.35 -8.71
N SER A 440 5.86 1.70 -7.67
CA SER A 440 4.43 2.03 -7.74
C SER A 440 4.06 3.13 -6.74
N ILE A 441 2.85 3.68 -6.86
CA ILE A 441 2.25 4.60 -5.88
C ILE A 441 2.14 3.92 -4.52
N ILE A 442 1.80 2.63 -4.53
CA ILE A 442 1.68 1.79 -3.35
C ILE A 442 2.94 0.92 -3.25
N LEU A 443 3.44 0.74 -2.03
CA LEU A 443 4.63 -0.06 -1.76
C LEU A 443 4.30 -1.56 -1.86
N TYR A 444 4.21 -2.12 -3.05
CA TYR A 444 4.08 -3.56 -3.25
C TYR A 444 5.43 -4.28 -3.25
N MET A 445 5.42 -5.60 -3.12
CA MET A 445 6.53 -6.45 -3.53
C MET A 445 6.48 -6.64 -5.05
N LYS A 446 7.61 -6.46 -5.72
CA LYS A 446 7.70 -6.56 -7.19
C LYS A 446 7.29 -7.93 -7.73
N HIS A 447 7.54 -8.99 -6.96
CA HIS A 447 7.32 -10.38 -7.35
C HIS A 447 6.22 -11.08 -6.52
N GLY A 448 5.44 -10.29 -5.76
CA GLY A 448 4.48 -10.82 -4.78
C GLY A 448 5.17 -11.49 -3.58
N LEU A 449 4.38 -12.18 -2.76
CA LEU A 449 4.86 -12.94 -1.60
C LEU A 449 4.48 -14.41 -1.77
N LYS A 450 5.33 -15.15 -2.49
CA LYS A 450 5.15 -16.58 -2.74
C LYS A 450 5.36 -17.36 -1.45
N SER A 451 4.34 -18.07 -1.01
CA SER A 451 4.34 -18.77 0.27
C SER A 451 3.62 -20.11 0.18
N MET A 452 4.06 -21.05 1.02
CA MET A 452 3.35 -22.28 1.32
C MET A 452 2.76 -22.19 2.73
N LEU A 453 1.60 -22.80 2.92
CA LEU A 453 0.91 -22.83 4.21
C LEU A 453 0.71 -24.27 4.65
N ALA A 454 1.05 -24.55 5.91
CA ALA A 454 0.75 -25.81 6.57
C ALA A 454 -0.14 -25.55 7.80
N PRO A 455 -1.09 -26.42 8.15
CA PRO A 455 -1.92 -26.21 9.33
C PRO A 455 -1.07 -26.27 10.61
N ALA A 456 -1.25 -25.30 11.51
CA ALA A 456 -0.42 -25.15 12.71
C ALA A 456 -0.53 -26.33 13.69
N HIS A 457 -1.65 -27.07 13.65
CA HIS A 457 -1.92 -28.22 14.53
C HIS A 457 -1.35 -29.56 14.00
N MET A 458 -0.73 -29.58 12.82
CA MET A 458 -0.13 -30.78 12.20
C MET A 458 1.40 -30.72 12.17
N GLU A 459 2.03 -30.38 13.30
CA GLU A 459 3.48 -30.16 13.46
C GLU A 459 4.38 -31.34 13.03
N GLU A 460 3.86 -32.57 12.89
CA GLU A 460 4.69 -33.75 12.57
C GLU A 460 5.02 -33.96 11.09
N SER A 461 4.36 -33.27 10.15
CA SER A 461 4.57 -33.51 8.71
C SER A 461 5.71 -32.70 8.08
N LEU A 462 6.33 -31.77 8.81
CA LEU A 462 7.25 -30.77 8.27
C LEU A 462 8.76 -31.05 8.50
N LYS A 463 9.11 -32.20 9.08
CA LYS A 463 10.52 -32.67 9.21
C LYS A 463 11.00 -33.46 7.99
N GLY A 464 10.10 -33.88 7.09
CA GLY A 464 10.47 -34.38 5.78
C GLY A 464 10.69 -33.20 4.83
N GLY A 465 11.90 -33.04 4.30
CA GLY A 465 12.16 -32.04 3.26
C GLY A 465 11.14 -32.21 2.13
N PHE A 466 10.44 -31.14 1.78
CA PHE A 466 9.53 -31.16 0.63
C PHE A 466 10.34 -31.39 -0.64
N PRO A 467 9.82 -32.18 -1.60
CA PRO A 467 10.48 -32.37 -2.87
C PRO A 467 10.68 -31.02 -3.54
N SER A 468 11.92 -30.77 -3.98
CA SER A 468 12.27 -29.69 -4.87
C SER A 468 11.45 -29.87 -6.16
N GLN A 469 10.25 -29.28 -6.24
CA GLN A 469 9.55 -29.26 -7.51
C GLN A 469 10.26 -28.26 -8.41
N GLU A 470 11.01 -28.80 -9.39
CA GLU A 470 11.31 -28.08 -10.61
C GLU A 470 10.01 -27.47 -11.16
N VAL A 471 10.05 -26.17 -11.44
CA VAL A 471 8.95 -25.43 -12.04
C VAL A 471 8.76 -25.95 -13.46
N SER A 472 7.99 -27.03 -13.60
CA SER A 472 7.48 -27.52 -14.87
C SER A 472 6.47 -26.49 -15.40
N GLY A 473 6.90 -25.71 -16.39
CA GLY A 473 6.09 -24.72 -17.07
C GLY A 473 4.88 -25.32 -17.78
N LYS A 474 3.73 -25.34 -17.11
CA LYS A 474 2.41 -25.32 -17.74
C LYS A 474 1.50 -24.38 -16.95
N MET A 475 1.66 -23.08 -17.18
CA MET A 475 0.62 -22.10 -16.83
C MET A 475 -0.51 -22.21 -17.86
N ALA A 476 -1.73 -22.45 -17.37
CA ALA A 476 -2.95 -22.14 -18.08
C ALA A 476 -2.97 -20.63 -18.41
N GLY A 477 -3.52 -20.29 -19.58
CA GLY A 477 -3.32 -19.01 -20.26
C GLY A 477 -3.69 -17.78 -19.42
N GLY A 478 -2.68 -17.15 -18.84
CA GLY A 478 -2.67 -15.76 -18.41
C GLY A 478 -1.75 -15.00 -19.35
N SER A 479 -2.30 -14.04 -20.10
CA SER A 479 -1.56 -13.21 -21.05
C SER A 479 -0.37 -12.51 -20.38
N GLN A 480 0.85 -13.01 -20.60
CA GLN A 480 2.07 -12.24 -20.37
C GLN A 480 2.10 -11.04 -21.34
N PRO A 481 2.40 -9.82 -20.88
CA PRO A 481 2.79 -8.77 -21.81
C PRO A 481 4.16 -9.12 -22.39
N ASN A 482 4.22 -9.27 -23.71
CA ASN A 482 5.45 -9.47 -24.48
C ASN A 482 6.54 -8.47 -24.04
N ASN A 483 7.65 -9.00 -23.51
CA ASN A 483 8.90 -8.29 -23.25
C ASN A 483 9.71 -8.08 -24.55
N SER A 484 9.08 -7.53 -25.59
CA SER A 484 9.77 -7.07 -26.80
C SER A 484 10.01 -5.56 -26.83
N SER A 485 9.64 -4.84 -25.77
CA SER A 485 9.76 -3.37 -25.72
C SER A 485 11.10 -2.87 -25.18
N LEU A 486 11.88 -3.63 -24.39
CA LEU A 486 13.14 -3.12 -23.84
C LEU A 486 14.31 -3.08 -24.85
N LEU A 487 14.29 -3.93 -25.89
CA LEU A 487 15.29 -3.90 -26.96
C LEU A 487 15.00 -2.82 -28.03
N THR A 488 13.77 -2.30 -28.08
CA THR A 488 13.41 -1.16 -28.93
C THR A 488 13.73 0.21 -28.30
N TRP A 489 13.95 0.27 -26.98
CA TRP A 489 14.41 1.52 -26.31
C TRP A 489 15.91 1.80 -26.49
N PHE A 490 16.73 0.77 -26.71
CA PHE A 490 18.17 0.95 -26.97
C PHE A 490 18.50 1.34 -28.41
N SER A 491 17.61 1.08 -29.37
CA SER A 491 17.81 1.39 -30.79
C SER A 491 17.30 2.79 -31.20
N LEU A 492 16.45 3.44 -30.39
CA LEU A 492 15.89 4.77 -30.70
C LEU A 492 16.70 5.96 -30.15
N SER A 493 17.71 5.73 -29.29
CA SER A 493 18.63 6.79 -28.84
C SER A 493 19.82 7.04 -29.79
N PHE A 494 19.98 6.23 -30.86
CA PHE A 494 21.07 6.40 -31.82
C PHE A 494 20.67 7.13 -33.12
N VAL A 495 19.37 7.41 -33.34
CA VAL A 495 18.88 8.02 -34.60
C VAL A 495 18.61 9.53 -34.49
N TYR A 496 18.70 10.14 -33.30
CA TYR A 496 18.57 11.60 -33.12
C TYR A 496 19.91 12.33 -32.95
N LYS A 497 20.93 11.94 -33.74
CA LYS A 497 22.22 12.63 -33.79
C LYS A 497 22.78 12.81 -35.21
N LEU A 498 21.91 12.96 -36.22
CA LEU A 498 22.25 13.45 -37.56
C LEU A 498 21.02 14.15 -38.17
N ARG A 499 20.78 15.40 -37.76
CA ARG A 499 20.28 16.51 -38.59
C ARG A 499 20.34 17.81 -37.82
#